data_AF-A0A6L9Y4M3-F1
#
_entry.id   AF-A0A6L9Y4M3-F1
#
_cell.length_a   1.000
_cell.length_b   1.000
_cell.length_c   1.000
_cell.angle_alpha   90.00
_cell.angle_beta   90.00
_cell.angle_gamma   90.00
#
_symmetry.space_group_name_H-M   'P 1'
#
loop_
_entity.id
_entity.type
_entity.pdbx_description
1 polymer ?
#
loop_
_entity_poly.entity_id
_entity_poly.type
_entity_poly.pdbx_seq_one_letter_code
_entity_poly.pdbx_strand_id
1 'polypeptide(L)'
;MMELKSYLTENTRAELIAERVDDEVINLEEAIAAADGGDFDTAWRWLARNELPDYALKLMKEWYGADFIRDLNCKTINADRAYGENWLNE
;
A
#
# COMPACT_ATOMS: atom_id res chain seq x y z
N MET A 1 10.05 -11.34 -4.06
CA MET A 1 8.82 -10.52 -4.06
C MET A 1 7.99 -10.96 -5.24
N MET A 2 6.69 -11.16 -5.04
CA MET A 2 5.78 -11.42 -6.17
C MET A 2 5.68 -10.13 -6.99
N GLU A 3 5.85 -10.23 -8.31
CA GLU A 3 5.57 -9.12 -9.24
C GLU A 3 4.08 -8.81 -9.15
N LEU A 4 3.71 -7.58 -8.77
CA LEU A 4 2.32 -7.12 -8.80
C LEU A 4 1.97 -6.75 -10.24
N LYS A 5 0.72 -6.97 -10.62
CA LYS A 5 0.19 -6.46 -11.88
C LYS A 5 0.33 -4.94 -11.89
N SER A 6 1.03 -4.42 -12.89
CA SER A 6 1.11 -2.98 -13.15
C SER A 6 -0.15 -2.54 -13.89
N TYR A 7 -0.75 -1.45 -13.43
CA TYR A 7 -1.90 -0.79 -14.02
C TYR A 7 -1.50 0.52 -14.71
N LEU A 8 -0.34 1.08 -14.37
CA LEU A 8 0.26 2.14 -15.16
C LEU A 8 0.65 1.65 -16.56
N THR A 9 0.50 2.51 -17.56
CA THR A 9 1.07 2.22 -18.89
C THR A 9 2.59 2.24 -18.81
N GLU A 10 3.26 1.49 -19.69
CA GLU A 10 4.72 1.48 -19.77
C GLU A 10 5.29 2.90 -19.95
N ASN A 11 4.62 3.76 -20.72
CA ASN A 11 5.01 5.15 -20.92
C ASN A 11 4.87 5.98 -19.64
N THR A 12 3.72 5.93 -18.97
CA THR A 12 3.49 6.67 -17.72
C THR A 12 4.49 6.25 -16.64
N ARG A 13 4.74 4.96 -16.51
CA ARG A 13 5.71 4.44 -15.54
C ARG A 13 7.14 4.86 -15.88
N ALA A 14 7.52 4.84 -17.17
CA ALA A 14 8.82 5.31 -17.61
C ALA A 14 9.01 6.82 -17.41
N GLU A 15 7.96 7.62 -17.60
CA GLU A 15 7.96 9.07 -17.34
C GLU A 15 8.21 9.37 -15.86
N LEU A 16 7.47 8.72 -14.94
CA LEU A 16 7.69 8.87 -13.50
C LEU A 16 9.12 8.50 -13.08
N ILE A 17 9.66 7.41 -13.63
CA ILE A 17 11.04 7.00 -13.38
C ILE A 17 12.04 8.03 -13.95
N ALA A 18 11.79 8.56 -15.15
CA ALA A 18 12.63 9.58 -15.78
C ALA A 18 12.63 10.90 -14.98
N GLU A 19 11.49 11.24 -14.38
CA GLU A 19 11.31 12.37 -13.48
C GLU A 19 11.91 12.14 -12.08
N ARG A 20 12.45 10.95 -11.81
CA ARG A 20 13.01 10.53 -10.50
C ARG A 20 11.99 10.65 -9.38
N VAL A 21 10.73 10.34 -9.69
CA VAL A 21 9.68 10.21 -8.70
C VAL A 21 10.02 9.04 -7.77
N ASP A 22 9.85 9.26 -6.47
CA ASP A 22 10.17 8.26 -5.45
C ASP A 22 9.27 7.02 -5.60
N ASP A 23 9.81 5.85 -5.26
CA ASP A 23 9.09 4.57 -5.35
C ASP A 23 7.75 4.59 -4.60
N GLU A 24 7.65 5.36 -3.51
CA GLU A 24 6.41 5.50 -2.75
C GLU A 24 5.29 6.15 -3.58
N VAL A 25 5.64 7.16 -4.37
CA VAL A 25 4.68 7.83 -5.26
C VAL A 25 4.32 6.90 -6.41
N ILE A 26 5.28 6.17 -6.99
CA ILE A 26 4.99 5.18 -8.04
C ILE A 26 4.03 4.10 -7.52
N ASN A 27 4.25 3.57 -6.31
CA ASN A 27 3.35 2.59 -5.70
C ASN A 27 1.95 3.18 -5.46
N LEU A 28 1.85 4.45 -5.10
CA LEU A 28 0.56 5.13 -4.91
C LEU A 28 -0.19 5.28 -6.24
N GLU A 29 0.49 5.70 -7.30
CA GLU A 29 -0.10 5.82 -8.65
C GLU A 29 -0.57 4.47 -9.18
N GLU A 30 0.23 3.40 -9.00
CA GLU A 30 -0.18 2.03 -9.35
C GLU A 30 -1.41 1.58 -8.55
N ALA A 31 -1.49 1.94 -7.26
CA ALA A 31 -2.65 1.62 -6.44
C ALA A 31 -3.92 2.35 -6.90
N ILE A 32 -3.80 3.63 -7.24
CA ILE A 32 -4.91 4.43 -7.77
C ILE A 32 -5.38 3.86 -9.10
N ALA A 33 -4.46 3.58 -10.03
CA ALA A 33 -4.80 3.02 -11.33
C ALA A 33 -5.46 1.63 -11.22
N ALA A 34 -5.00 0.79 -10.28
CA ALA A 34 -5.63 -0.50 -9.99
C ALA A 34 -7.06 -0.33 -9.44
N ALA A 35 -7.27 0.62 -8.52
CA ALA A 35 -8.58 0.92 -7.95
C ALA A 35 -9.56 1.47 -9.00
N ASP A 36 -9.10 2.36 -9.88
CA ASP A 36 -9.90 2.88 -11.01
C ASP A 36 -10.28 1.77 -12.00
N GLY A 37 -9.39 0.78 -12.17
CA GLY A 37 -9.66 -0.45 -12.92
C GLY A 37 -10.57 -1.46 -12.19
N GLY A 38 -10.98 -1.18 -10.95
CA GLY A 38 -11.83 -2.05 -10.12
C GLY A 38 -11.09 -3.21 -9.44
N ASP A 39 -9.77 -3.26 -9.52
CA ASP A 39 -8.94 -4.29 -8.89
C ASP A 39 -8.38 -3.79 -7.54
N PHE A 40 -9.26 -3.80 -6.55
CA PHE A 40 -8.92 -3.35 -5.20
C PHE A 40 -7.88 -4.25 -4.51
N ASP A 41 -7.80 -5.55 -4.83
CA ASP A 41 -6.77 -6.43 -4.25
C ASP A 41 -5.37 -5.97 -4.68
N THR A 42 -5.18 -5.73 -5.99
CA THR A 42 -3.92 -5.20 -6.49
C THR A 42 -3.65 -3.79 -5.95
N ALA A 43 -4.68 -2.94 -5.83
CA ALA A 43 -4.55 -1.60 -5.25
C ALA A 43 -4.00 -1.64 -3.82
N TRP A 44 -4.57 -2.48 -2.96
CA TRP A 44 -4.11 -2.64 -1.59
C TRP A 44 -2.69 -3.19 -1.50
N ARG A 45 -2.34 -4.16 -2.37
CA ARG A 45 -0.98 -4.71 -2.42
C ARG A 45 0.07 -3.68 -2.84
N TRP A 46 -0.28 -2.76 -3.74
CA TRP A 46 0.59 -1.63 -4.08
C TRP A 46 0.76 -0.67 -2.90
N LEU A 47 -0.35 -0.27 -2.26
CA LEU A 47 -0.30 0.59 -1.06
C LEU A 47 0.53 -0.02 0.07
N ALA A 48 0.42 -1.33 0.30
CA ALA A 48 1.14 -2.04 1.36
C ALA A 48 2.67 -1.99 1.22
N ARG A 49 3.20 -1.64 0.05
CA ARG A 49 4.65 -1.45 -0.17
C ARG A 49 5.18 -0.17 0.46
N ASN A 50 4.32 0.80 0.77
CA ASN A 50 4.69 2.05 1.39
C ASN A 50 4.64 1.97 2.92
N GLU A 51 5.36 2.87 3.59
CA GLU A 51 5.18 3.09 5.03
C GLU A 51 3.93 3.95 5.25
N LEU A 52 2.79 3.28 5.39
CA LEU A 52 1.52 3.98 5.57
C LEU A 52 1.49 4.76 6.90
N PRO A 53 0.76 5.89 6.96
CA PRO A 53 0.49 6.57 8.21
C PRO A 53 -0.21 5.66 9.22
N ASP A 54 0.07 5.86 10.50
CA ASP A 54 -0.51 5.09 11.60
C ASP A 54 -2.06 5.12 11.59
N TYR A 55 -2.65 6.29 11.33
CA TYR A 55 -4.10 6.43 11.27
C TYR A 55 -4.73 5.65 10.10
N ALA A 56 -4.02 5.50 8.97
CA ALA A 56 -4.51 4.73 7.83
C ALA A 56 -4.52 3.24 8.17
N LEU A 57 -3.46 2.74 8.80
CA LEU A 57 -3.38 1.36 9.29
C LEU A 57 -4.45 1.06 10.35
N LYS A 58 -4.72 2.02 11.24
CA LYS A 58 -5.82 1.90 12.21
C LYS A 58 -7.18 1.78 11.54
N LEU A 59 -7.49 2.64 10.57
CA LEU A 59 -8.74 2.56 9.81
C LEU A 59 -8.86 1.25 9.02
N MET A 60 -7.77 0.78 8.41
CA MET A 60 -7.74 -0.51 7.73
C MET A 60 -8.06 -1.67 8.69
N LYS A 61 -7.50 -1.65 9.91
CA LYS A 61 -7.82 -2.65 10.94
C LYS A 61 -9.29 -2.58 11.35
N GLU A 62 -9.83 -1.38 11.54
CA GLU A 62 -11.23 -1.18 11.93
C GLU A 62 -12.22 -1.68 10.85
N TRP A 63 -11.89 -1.51 9.57
CA TRP A 63 -12.78 -1.88 8.47
C TRP A 63 -12.64 -3.33 8.01
N TYR A 64 -11.42 -3.87 7.99
CA TYR A 64 -11.11 -5.16 7.38
C TYR A 64 -10.52 -6.18 8.36
N GLY A 65 -10.19 -5.76 9.58
CA GLY A 65 -9.57 -6.60 10.59
C GLY A 65 -8.04 -6.65 10.48
N ALA A 66 -7.41 -7.20 11.51
CA ALA A 66 -5.95 -7.31 11.59
C ALA A 66 -5.35 -8.30 10.57
N ASP A 67 -6.08 -9.37 10.25
CA ASP A 67 -5.60 -10.39 9.30
C ASP A 67 -5.45 -9.82 7.89
N PHE A 68 -6.30 -8.87 7.49
CA PHE A 68 -6.16 -8.17 6.22
C PHE A 68 -4.81 -7.45 6.09
N ILE A 69 -4.36 -6.78 7.15
CA ILE A 69 -3.07 -6.08 7.19
C ILE A 69 -1.91 -7.08 7.12
N ARG A 70 -2.04 -8.24 7.77
CA ARG A 70 -1.05 -9.32 7.75
C ARG A 70 -0.95 -9.97 6.37
N ASP A 71 -2.09 -10.26 5.75
CA ASP A 71 -2.17 -10.91 4.43
C ASP A 71 -1.53 -10.05 3.33
N LEU A 72 -1.65 -8.73 3.46
CA LEU A 72 -0.99 -7.77 2.56
C LEU A 72 0.48 -7.53 2.90
N ASN A 73 0.96 -8.03 4.04
CA ASN A 73 2.30 -7.78 4.56
C ASN A 73 2.63 -6.27 4.64
N CYS A 74 1.68 -5.48 5.13
CA CYS A 74 1.84 -4.04 5.31
C CYS A 74 3.01 -3.72 6.26
N LYS A 75 3.74 -2.64 5.97
CA LYS A 75 4.74 -2.10 6.90
C LYS A 75 4.04 -1.40 8.07
N THR A 76 4.19 -1.92 9.28
CA THR A 76 3.46 -1.43 10.48
C THR A 76 4.24 -0.47 11.36
N ILE A 77 5.48 -0.13 11.02
CA ILE A 77 6.42 0.62 11.89
C ILE A 77 5.83 1.90 12.50
N ASN A 78 5.00 2.63 11.75
CA ASN A 78 4.35 3.85 12.23
C ASN A 78 3.24 3.55 13.25
N ALA A 79 2.42 2.53 13.00
CA ALA A 79 1.37 2.09 13.92
C ALA A 79 1.96 1.42 15.17
N ASP A 80 3.03 0.63 15.03
CA ASP A 80 3.73 0.01 16.16
C ASP A 80 4.29 1.07 17.10
N ARG A 81 4.80 2.19 16.55
CA ARG A 81 5.27 3.35 17.34
C ARG A 81 4.12 4.11 18.03
N ALA A 82 2.98 4.25 17.37
CA ALA A 82 1.86 5.06 17.85
C ALA A 82 0.95 4.32 18.85
N TYR A 83 0.69 3.03 18.59
CA TYR A 83 -0.30 2.21 19.30
C TYR A 83 0.34 1.04 20.07
N GLY A 84 1.64 0.79 19.89
CA GLY A 84 2.37 -0.32 20.49
C GLY A 84 2.48 -1.53 19.57
N GLU A 85 3.54 -2.33 19.70
CA GLU A 85 3.84 -3.47 18.80
C GLU A 85 2.75 -4.56 18.77
N ASN A 86 1.86 -4.60 19.76
CA ASN A 86 0.78 -5.58 19.85
C ASN A 86 -0.57 -5.05 19.32
N TRP A 87 -0.62 -3.85 18.74
CA TRP A 87 -1.88 -3.19 18.34
C TRP A 87 -2.74 -4.02 17.38
N LEU A 88 -2.17 -4.95 16.60
CA LEU A 88 -2.92 -5.85 15.72
C LEU A 88 -3.69 -6.96 16.48
N ASN A 89 -3.38 -7.21 17.75
CA ASN A 89 -4.02 -8.26 18.57
C ASN A 89 -4.99 -7.71 19.61
N GLU A 90 -5.11 -6.38 19.70
CA GLU A 90 -5.99 -5.67 20.63
C GLU A 90 -7.43 -5.51 20.13
#